data_AF-A0A7Y3UD17-F1
#
_entry.id   AF-A0A7Y3UD17-F1
#
_cell.length_a   1.000
_cell.length_b   1.000
_cell.length_c   1.000
_cell.angle_alpha   90.00
_cell.angle_beta   90.00
_cell.angle_gamma   90.00
#
_symmetry.space_group_name_H-M   'P 1'
#
loop_
_entity.id
_entity.type
_entity.pdbx_description
1 polymer ?
#
loop_
_entity_poly.entity_id
_entity_poly.type
_entity_poly.pdbx_seq_one_letter_code
_entity_poly.pdbx_strand_id
1 'polypeptide(L)'
;MKQDSTIDILNQKNKILTQAIDSLQIQNQLDKLIYKIENQNTIISEVNSFYDSAWLKLIFVITLLGIIVPIVVQYFQRKDLKELTDGIKDKFDSKLNNLKETNDLKVDLLIQKYEDRIERLENKNEKALVELDANTYYLQGRALFIEKNFMGSIGSSLKSALLLKQCDRTDRIVPILNNVLRAFKHLNQANFNKLDGYLKNNSENKTFEETLNELEKNLNSESMIYMKANELRTIFNKGKNGV
;
A
#
# COMPACT_ATOMS: atom_id res chain seq x y z
N MET A 1 -32.08 13.19 147.16
CA MET A 1 -32.26 12.61 145.81
C MET A 1 -32.78 13.67 144.83
N LYS A 2 -31.95 14.64 144.41
CA LYS A 2 -32.32 15.69 143.43
C LYS A 2 -31.26 15.88 142.31
N GLN A 3 -30.24 15.03 142.28
CA GLN A 3 -29.09 15.16 141.37
C GLN A 3 -29.27 14.35 140.07
N ASP A 4 -30.15 13.33 140.06
CA ASP A 4 -30.38 12.46 138.89
C ASP A 4 -31.21 13.11 137.77
N SER A 5 -32.19 13.98 138.08
CA SER A 5 -33.09 14.52 137.04
C SER A 5 -32.44 15.58 136.14
N THR A 6 -31.36 16.23 136.61
CA THR A 6 -30.66 17.26 135.82
C THR A 6 -29.69 16.64 134.83
N ILE A 7 -29.13 15.47 135.18
CA ILE A 7 -28.22 14.69 134.33
C ILE A 7 -28.99 14.08 133.16
N ASP A 8 -30.21 13.57 133.38
CA ASP A 8 -31.05 13.01 132.31
C ASP A 8 -31.46 14.06 131.26
N ILE A 9 -31.82 15.27 131.69
CA ILE A 9 -32.17 16.36 130.76
C ILE A 9 -30.97 16.81 129.92
N LEU A 10 -29.77 16.85 130.52
CA LEU A 10 -28.52 17.18 129.82
C LEU A 10 -28.14 16.09 128.81
N ASN A 11 -28.30 14.82 129.17
CA ASN A 11 -28.06 13.70 128.28
C ASN A 11 -29.05 13.69 127.10
N GLN A 12 -30.33 14.01 127.35
CA GLN A 12 -31.33 14.11 126.30
C GLN A 12 -31.05 15.28 125.34
N LYS A 13 -30.65 16.45 125.85
CA LYS A 13 -30.25 17.59 125.02
C LYS A 13 -28.99 17.32 124.22
N ASN A 14 -27.97 16.69 124.82
CA ASN A 14 -26.77 16.26 124.10
C ASN A 14 -27.11 15.30 122.97
N LYS A 15 -27.98 14.32 123.21
CA LYS A 15 -28.42 13.38 122.17
C LYS A 15 -29.12 14.09 121.01
N ILE A 16 -29.98 15.07 121.27
CA ILE A 16 -30.64 15.87 120.24
C ILE A 16 -29.62 16.73 119.47
N LEU A 17 -28.65 17.34 120.16
CA LEU A 17 -27.60 18.11 119.52
C LEU A 17 -26.71 17.25 118.64
N THR A 18 -26.30 16.07 119.11
CA THR A 18 -25.52 15.10 118.34
C THR A 18 -26.30 14.66 117.09
N GLN A 19 -27.60 14.36 117.23
CA GLN A 19 -28.44 14.04 116.07
C GLN A 19 -28.57 15.19 115.08
N ALA A 20 -28.65 16.43 115.54
CA ALA A 20 -28.69 17.62 114.68
C ALA A 20 -27.35 17.86 113.97
N ILE A 21 -26.23 17.65 114.68
CA ILE A 21 -24.87 17.75 114.11
C ILE A 21 -24.64 16.66 113.07
N ASP A 22 -25.05 15.42 113.35
CA ASP A 22 -24.94 14.29 112.44
C ASP A 22 -25.80 14.54 111.18
N SER A 23 -27.02 15.07 111.35
CA SER A 23 -27.89 15.48 110.24
C SER A 23 -27.23 16.54 109.34
N LEU A 24 -26.63 17.58 109.94
CA LEU A 24 -25.92 18.63 109.19
C LEU A 24 -24.68 18.10 108.47
N GLN A 25 -23.95 17.15 109.08
CA GLN A 25 -22.81 16.51 108.43
C GLN A 25 -23.25 15.63 107.26
N ILE A 26 -24.33 14.86 107.42
CA ILE A 26 -24.93 14.04 106.36
C ILE A 26 -25.39 14.94 105.20
N GLN A 27 -26.04 16.07 105.50
CA GLN A 27 -26.50 17.02 104.48
C GLN A 27 -25.34 17.66 103.71
N ASN A 28 -24.27 18.08 104.40
CA ASN A 28 -23.07 18.63 103.76
C ASN A 28 -22.34 17.58 102.89
N GLN A 29 -22.33 16.31 103.33
CA GLN A 29 -21.80 15.21 102.51
C GLN A 29 -22.67 14.95 101.28
N LEU A 30 -24.01 15.00 101.41
CA LEU A 30 -24.95 14.89 100.30
C LEU A 30 -24.77 16.02 99.28
N ASP A 31 -24.67 17.27 99.71
CA ASP A 31 -24.47 18.41 98.81
C ASP A 31 -23.13 18.30 98.04
N LYS A 32 -22.07 17.85 98.73
CA LYS A 32 -20.77 17.57 98.08
C LYS A 32 -20.86 16.43 97.07
N LEU A 33 -21.67 15.40 97.35
CA LEU A 33 -21.90 14.30 96.42
C LEU A 33 -22.72 14.75 95.21
N ILE A 34 -23.79 15.51 95.42
CA ILE A 34 -24.62 16.09 94.36
C ILE A 34 -23.76 16.97 93.45
N TYR A 35 -22.97 17.88 94.02
CA TYR A 35 -22.07 18.75 93.25
C TYR A 35 -21.04 17.94 92.43
N LYS A 36 -20.45 16.89 93.02
CA LYS A 36 -19.54 16.00 92.29
C LYS A 36 -20.25 15.25 91.16
N ILE A 37 -21.47 14.77 91.40
CA ILE A 37 -22.29 14.06 90.41
C ILE A 37 -22.67 15.01 89.26
N GLU A 38 -23.11 16.23 89.56
CA GLU A 38 -23.41 17.24 88.55
C GLU A 38 -22.19 17.60 87.72
N ASN A 39 -21.04 17.83 88.36
CA ASN A 39 -19.81 18.14 87.65
C ASN A 39 -19.34 16.97 86.76
N GLN A 40 -19.44 15.73 87.26
CA GLN A 40 -19.15 14.54 86.46
C GLN A 40 -20.12 14.37 85.29
N ASN A 41 -21.41 14.63 85.50
CA ASN A 41 -22.41 14.57 84.44
C ASN A 41 -22.17 15.64 83.37
N THR A 42 -21.76 16.85 83.74
CA THR A 42 -21.38 17.91 82.78
C THR A 42 -20.17 17.50 81.96
N ILE A 43 -19.12 16.96 82.60
CA ILE A 43 -17.94 16.48 81.89
C ILE A 43 -18.29 15.33 80.94
N ILE A 44 -19.12 14.37 81.38
CA ILE A 44 -19.58 13.26 80.53
C ILE A 44 -20.38 13.81 79.33
N SER A 45 -21.24 14.79 79.56
CA SER A 45 -22.04 15.44 78.50
C SER A 45 -21.16 16.16 77.48
N GLU A 46 -20.19 16.95 77.92
CA GLU A 46 -19.25 17.65 77.04
C GLU A 46 -18.40 16.68 76.22
N VAL A 47 -17.86 15.65 76.87
CA VAL A 47 -17.08 14.60 76.21
C VAL A 47 -17.93 13.87 75.17
N ASN A 48 -19.18 13.52 75.49
CA ASN A 48 -20.07 12.87 74.56
C ASN A 48 -20.40 13.77 73.35
N SER A 49 -20.64 15.06 73.59
CA SER A 49 -20.88 16.04 72.52
C SER A 49 -19.66 16.22 71.60
N PHE A 50 -18.45 16.14 72.15
CA PHE A 50 -17.21 16.20 71.38
C PHE A 50 -17.05 14.97 70.49
N TYR A 51 -17.30 13.77 71.04
CA TYR A 51 -17.24 12.53 70.27
C TYR A 51 -18.31 12.50 69.17
N ASP A 52 -19.55 12.89 69.46
CA ASP A 52 -20.62 12.98 68.46
C ASP A 52 -20.28 13.97 67.34
N SER A 53 -19.71 15.14 67.68
CA SER A 53 -19.25 16.13 66.70
C SER A 53 -18.10 15.62 65.84
N ALA A 54 -17.14 14.93 66.45
CA ALA A 54 -16.01 14.32 65.74
C ALA A 54 -16.47 13.19 64.80
N TRP A 55 -17.40 12.34 65.27
CA TRP A 55 -18.02 11.29 64.45
C TRP A 55 -18.78 11.87 63.26
N LEU A 56 -19.59 12.92 63.46
CA LEU A 56 -20.31 13.59 62.38
C LEU A 56 -19.36 14.18 61.33
N LYS A 57 -18.28 14.85 61.76
CA LYS A 57 -17.26 15.39 60.85
C LYS A 57 -16.55 14.29 60.07
N LEU A 58 -16.22 13.18 60.73
CA LEU A 58 -15.60 12.02 60.08
C LEU A 58 -16.52 11.42 59.02
N ILE A 59 -17.80 11.19 59.35
CA ILE A 59 -18.81 10.70 58.40
C ILE A 59 -18.93 11.65 57.21
N PHE A 60 -18.97 12.96 57.46
CA PHE A 60 -19.05 13.96 56.40
C PHE A 60 -17.85 13.91 55.45
N VAL A 61 -16.63 13.81 55.98
CA VAL A 61 -15.39 13.69 55.17
C VAL A 61 -15.38 12.41 54.35
N ILE A 62 -15.74 11.27 54.95
CA ILE A 62 -15.81 9.98 54.25
C ILE A 62 -16.87 10.03 53.14
N THR A 63 -18.02 10.64 53.40
CA THR A 63 -19.11 10.77 52.41
C THR A 63 -18.68 11.67 51.25
N LEU A 64 -18.03 12.80 51.54
CA LEU A 64 -17.51 13.71 50.53
C LEU A 64 -16.44 13.04 49.66
N LEU A 65 -15.49 12.33 50.27
CA LEU A 65 -14.48 11.53 49.55
C LEU A 65 -15.13 10.41 48.73
N GLY A 66 -16.14 9.75 49.28
CA GLY A 66 -16.91 8.70 48.61
C GLY A 66 -17.66 9.18 47.36
N ILE A 67 -17.96 10.48 47.24
CA ILE A 67 -18.58 11.07 46.04
C ILE A 67 -17.51 11.60 45.08
N ILE A 68 -16.50 12.32 45.58
CA ILE A 68 -15.48 12.97 44.74
C ILE A 68 -14.59 11.93 44.05
N VAL A 69 -14.13 10.90 44.76
CA VAL A 69 -13.19 9.91 44.21
C VAL A 69 -13.78 9.17 43.00
N PRO A 70 -15.02 8.62 43.04
CA PRO A 70 -15.62 8.00 41.86
C PRO A 70 -15.80 8.95 40.67
N ILE A 71 -16.13 10.22 40.90
CA ILE A 71 -16.27 11.22 39.82
C ILE A 71 -14.93 11.45 39.12
N VAL A 72 -13.84 11.61 39.89
CA VAL A 72 -12.49 11.79 39.35
C VAL A 72 -12.04 10.54 38.60
N VAL A 73 -12.25 9.35 39.17
CA VAL A 73 -11.91 8.08 38.51
C VAL A 73 -12.67 7.91 37.20
N GLN A 74 -13.99 8.18 37.18
CA GLN A 74 -14.77 8.14 35.94
C GLN A 74 -14.29 9.16 34.90
N TYR A 75 -13.87 10.35 35.34
CA TYR A 75 -13.33 11.36 34.45
C TYR A 75 -12.03 10.89 33.78
N PHE A 76 -11.07 10.35 34.56
CA PHE A 76 -9.83 9.79 34.01
C PHE A 76 -10.10 8.61 33.09
N GLN A 77 -10.97 7.67 33.47
CA GLN A 77 -11.34 6.54 32.62
C GLN A 77 -11.95 6.99 31.28
N ARG A 78 -12.83 8.00 31.28
CA ARG A 78 -13.41 8.55 30.04
C ARG A 78 -12.35 9.23 29.17
N LYS A 79 -11.42 9.97 29.78
CA LYS A 79 -10.33 10.63 29.07
C LYS A 79 -9.39 9.60 28.43
N ASP A 80 -8.95 8.60 29.19
CA ASP A 80 -8.06 7.54 28.71
C ASP A 80 -8.73 6.71 27.60
N LEU A 81 -10.02 6.38 27.75
CA LEU A 81 -10.78 5.70 26.70
C LEU A 81 -10.90 6.53 25.42
N LYS A 82 -11.09 7.85 25.55
CA LYS A 82 -11.13 8.75 24.40
C LYS A 82 -9.78 8.82 23.69
N GLU A 83 -8.69 9.01 24.43
CA GLU A 83 -7.33 9.01 23.88
C GLU A 83 -6.96 7.67 23.23
N LEU A 84 -7.34 6.54 23.84
CA LEU A 84 -7.19 5.22 23.23
C LEU A 84 -8.00 5.08 21.94
N THR A 85 -9.25 5.56 21.93
CA THR A 85 -10.12 5.49 20.75
C THR A 85 -9.56 6.33 19.60
N ASP A 86 -9.13 7.56 19.89
CA ASP A 86 -8.52 8.46 18.92
C ASP A 86 -7.20 7.85 18.38
N GLY A 87 -6.35 7.31 19.26
CA GLY A 87 -5.11 6.64 18.85
C GLY A 87 -5.32 5.35 18.04
N ILE A 88 -6.40 4.60 18.31
CA ILE A 88 -6.81 3.45 17.49
C ILE A 88 -7.30 3.91 16.13
N LYS A 89 -8.11 4.97 16.09
CA LYS A 89 -8.63 5.55 14.85
C LYS A 89 -7.49 6.04 13.96
N ASP A 90 -6.53 6.79 14.51
CA ASP A 90 -5.37 7.28 13.76
C ASP A 90 -4.52 6.13 13.22
N LYS A 91 -4.30 5.08 14.00
CA LYS A 91 -3.59 3.86 13.53
C LYS A 91 -4.36 3.12 12.46
N PHE A 92 -5.69 3.06 12.56
CA PHE A 92 -6.54 2.42 11.58
C PHE A 92 -6.52 3.19 10.26
N ASP A 93 -6.70 4.52 10.32
CA ASP A 93 -6.67 5.40 9.16
C ASP A 93 -5.28 5.40 8.49
N SER A 94 -4.20 5.41 9.29
CA SER A 94 -2.83 5.26 8.78
C SER A 94 -2.63 3.92 8.08
N LYS A 95 -3.07 2.80 8.68
CA LYS A 95 -2.99 1.48 8.04
C LYS A 95 -3.84 1.41 6.77
N LEU A 96 -5.04 2.00 6.77
CA LEU A 96 -5.92 2.03 5.61
C LEU A 96 -5.29 2.81 4.46
N ASN A 97 -4.70 3.96 4.74
CA ASN A 97 -4.01 4.77 3.74
C ASN A 97 -2.76 4.06 3.20
N ASN A 98 -1.94 3.46 4.07
CA ASN A 98 -0.79 2.66 3.64
C ASN A 98 -1.21 1.47 2.78
N LEU A 99 -2.33 0.82 3.11
CA LEU A 99 -2.85 -0.31 2.34
C LEU A 99 -3.32 0.14 0.95
N LYS A 100 -4.02 1.28 0.87
CA LYS A 100 -4.44 1.90 -0.40
C LYS A 100 -3.24 2.23 -1.26
N GLU A 101 -2.29 2.99 -0.72
CA GLU A 101 -1.08 3.40 -1.44
C GLU A 101 -0.26 2.19 -1.93
N THR A 102 -0.09 1.18 -1.07
CA THR A 102 0.61 -0.06 -1.47
C THR A 102 -0.14 -0.81 -2.57
N ASN A 103 -1.47 -0.81 -2.52
CA ASN A 103 -2.29 -1.50 -3.52
C ASN A 103 -2.28 -0.75 -4.85
N ASP A 104 -2.40 0.57 -4.84
CA ASP A 104 -2.33 1.43 -6.02
C ASP A 104 -0.97 1.25 -6.72
N LEU A 105 0.13 1.31 -5.96
CA LEU A 105 1.48 1.03 -6.48
C LEU A 105 1.60 -0.36 -7.11
N LYS A 106 1.01 -1.39 -6.49
CA LYS A 106 1.02 -2.76 -7.06
C LYS A 106 0.19 -2.86 -8.33
N VAL A 107 -0.95 -2.19 -8.37
CA VAL A 107 -1.82 -2.14 -9.55
C VAL A 107 -1.10 -1.44 -10.69
N ASP A 108 -0.47 -0.29 -10.44
CA ASP A 108 0.28 0.46 -11.45
C ASP A 108 1.45 -0.36 -12.01
N LEU A 109 2.23 -1.02 -11.13
CA LEU A 109 3.31 -1.92 -11.55
C LEU A 109 2.81 -3.10 -12.39
N LEU A 110 1.63 -3.65 -12.07
CA LEU A 110 1.02 -4.71 -12.86
C LEU A 110 0.55 -4.19 -14.22
N ILE A 111 -0.09 -3.03 -14.27
CA ILE A 111 -0.53 -2.37 -15.51
C ILE A 111 0.67 -2.15 -16.42
N GLN A 112 1.73 -1.51 -15.93
CA GLN A 112 2.94 -1.26 -16.70
C GLN A 112 3.56 -2.55 -17.25
N LYS A 113 3.64 -3.60 -16.42
CA LYS A 113 4.16 -4.91 -16.86
C LYS A 113 3.32 -5.54 -17.98
N TYR A 114 2.00 -5.36 -17.95
CA TYR A 114 1.11 -5.85 -19.00
C TYR A 114 1.20 -5.01 -20.26
N GLU A 115 1.30 -3.68 -20.16
CA GLU A 115 1.55 -2.78 -21.29
C GLU A 115 2.85 -3.16 -22.02
N ASP A 116 3.96 -3.29 -21.30
CA ASP A 116 5.25 -3.74 -21.86
C ASP A 116 5.17 -5.12 -22.54
N ARG A 117 4.29 -6.00 -22.03
CA ARG A 117 4.10 -7.33 -22.61
C ARG A 117 3.26 -7.27 -23.88
N ILE A 118 2.22 -6.44 -23.89
CA ILE A 118 1.36 -6.22 -25.05
C ILE A 118 2.19 -5.58 -26.17
N GLU A 119 2.93 -4.52 -25.89
CA GLU A 119 3.78 -3.85 -26.88
C GLU A 119 4.81 -4.82 -27.50
N ARG A 120 5.44 -5.68 -26.67
CA ARG A 120 6.35 -6.72 -27.18
C ARG A 120 5.65 -7.76 -28.05
N LEU A 121 4.39 -8.09 -27.77
CA LEU A 121 3.61 -9.02 -28.58
C LEU A 121 3.16 -8.38 -29.88
N GLU A 122 2.73 -7.12 -29.86
CA GLU A 122 2.36 -6.35 -31.05
C GLU A 122 3.55 -6.23 -32.01
N ASN A 123 4.72 -5.83 -31.51
CA ASN A 123 5.95 -5.76 -32.29
C ASN A 123 6.35 -7.13 -32.90
N LYS A 124 6.17 -8.22 -32.15
CA LYS A 124 6.41 -9.58 -32.68
C LYS A 124 5.39 -9.97 -33.74
N ASN A 125 4.12 -9.60 -33.55
CA ASN A 125 3.05 -9.90 -34.48
C ASN A 125 3.23 -9.13 -35.79
N GLU A 126 3.59 -7.85 -35.73
CA GLU A 126 3.91 -7.04 -36.90
C GLU A 126 5.06 -7.65 -37.72
N LYS A 127 6.17 -8.02 -37.07
CA LYS A 127 7.27 -8.72 -37.75
C LYS A 127 6.84 -10.05 -38.35
N ALA A 128 5.98 -10.80 -37.67
CA ALA A 128 5.46 -12.06 -38.18
C ALA A 128 4.56 -11.88 -39.41
N LEU A 129 3.71 -10.85 -39.44
CA LEU A 129 2.89 -10.50 -40.61
C LEU A 129 3.76 -10.14 -41.80
N VAL A 130 4.79 -9.30 -41.60
CA VAL A 130 5.76 -8.96 -42.65
C VAL A 130 6.50 -10.22 -43.14
N GLU A 131 6.89 -11.12 -42.24
CA GLU A 131 7.51 -12.41 -42.62
C GLU A 131 6.55 -13.30 -43.43
N LEU A 132 5.26 -13.35 -43.10
CA LEU A 132 4.25 -14.10 -43.85
C LEU A 132 4.08 -13.53 -45.26
N ASP A 133 4.00 -12.21 -45.42
CA ASP A 133 3.95 -11.56 -46.72
C ASP A 133 5.22 -11.87 -47.53
N ALA A 134 6.39 -11.80 -46.89
CA ALA A 134 7.65 -12.13 -47.53
C ALA A 134 7.68 -13.58 -48.04
N ASN A 135 7.22 -14.53 -47.22
CA ASN A 135 7.12 -15.94 -47.61
C ASN A 135 6.10 -16.16 -48.74
N THR A 136 5.00 -15.41 -48.73
CA THR A 136 3.99 -15.44 -49.80
C THR A 136 4.60 -14.99 -51.13
N TYR A 137 5.32 -13.87 -51.14
CA TYR A 137 6.03 -13.40 -52.33
C TYR A 137 7.15 -14.35 -52.78
N TYR A 138 7.84 -15.01 -51.84
CA TYR A 138 8.81 -16.05 -52.18
C TYR A 138 8.16 -17.22 -52.94
N LEU A 139 7.04 -17.72 -52.43
CA LEU A 139 6.30 -18.81 -53.08
C LEU A 139 5.72 -18.37 -54.42
N GLN A 140 5.19 -17.16 -54.52
CA GLN A 140 4.72 -16.57 -55.76
C GLN A 140 5.86 -16.48 -56.79
N GLY A 141 7.04 -16.01 -56.38
CA GLY A 141 8.22 -15.94 -57.25
C GLY A 141 8.64 -17.31 -57.78
N ARG A 142 8.54 -18.35 -56.96
CA ARG A 142 8.78 -19.73 -57.39
C ARG A 142 7.73 -20.26 -58.36
N ALA A 143 6.45 -19.99 -58.11
CA ALA A 143 5.36 -20.37 -59.00
C ALA A 143 5.54 -19.72 -60.39
N LEU A 144 5.77 -18.41 -60.40
CA LEU A 144 6.00 -17.64 -61.64
C LEU A 144 7.24 -18.13 -62.40
N PHE A 145 8.28 -18.59 -61.70
CA PHE A 145 9.44 -19.21 -62.34
C PHE A 145 9.06 -20.49 -63.11
N ILE A 146 8.26 -21.36 -62.48
CA ILE A 146 7.79 -22.62 -63.08
C ILE A 146 6.90 -22.32 -64.31
N GLU A 147 6.08 -21.28 -64.23
CA GLU A 147 5.24 -20.78 -65.33
C GLU A 147 6.04 -20.07 -66.43
N LYS A 148 7.36 -19.96 -66.31
CA LYS A 148 8.27 -19.24 -67.22
C LYS A 148 8.00 -17.73 -67.29
N ASN A 149 7.26 -17.17 -66.33
CA ASN A 149 7.14 -15.73 -66.15
C ASN A 149 8.33 -15.21 -65.32
N PHE A 150 9.49 -15.14 -65.96
CA PHE A 150 10.74 -14.80 -65.28
C PHE A 150 10.79 -13.36 -64.76
N MET A 151 10.21 -12.38 -65.45
CA MET A 151 10.15 -10.99 -64.96
C MET A 151 9.28 -10.89 -63.69
N GLY A 152 8.12 -11.55 -63.68
CA GLY A 152 7.29 -11.63 -62.48
C GLY A 152 7.99 -12.36 -61.33
N SER A 153 8.68 -13.46 -61.64
CA SER A 153 9.46 -14.21 -60.66
C SER A 153 10.53 -13.35 -59.97
N ILE A 154 11.24 -12.51 -60.75
CA ILE A 154 12.24 -11.57 -60.24
C ILE A 154 11.58 -10.53 -59.34
N GLY A 155 10.48 -9.90 -59.78
CA GLY A 155 9.76 -8.91 -58.98
C GLY A 155 9.31 -9.47 -57.63
N SER A 156 8.61 -10.60 -57.63
CA SER A 156 8.16 -11.25 -56.38
C SER A 156 9.34 -11.68 -55.50
N SER A 157 10.42 -12.19 -56.07
CA SER A 157 11.62 -12.58 -55.30
C SER A 157 12.30 -11.37 -54.65
N LEU A 158 12.48 -10.27 -55.38
CA LEU A 158 13.07 -9.05 -54.83
C LEU A 158 12.21 -8.43 -53.74
N LYS A 159 10.88 -8.42 -53.92
CA LYS A 159 9.94 -7.95 -52.89
C LYS A 159 10.02 -8.81 -51.63
N SER A 160 10.09 -10.13 -51.79
CA SER A 160 10.31 -11.04 -50.65
C SER A 160 11.60 -10.73 -49.89
N ALA A 161 12.70 -10.47 -50.60
CA ALA A 161 13.97 -10.10 -49.99
C ALA A 161 13.89 -8.78 -49.20
N LEU A 162 13.18 -7.77 -49.72
CA LEU A 162 12.99 -6.48 -49.03
C LEU A 162 12.19 -6.67 -47.73
N LEU A 163 11.09 -7.41 -47.78
CA LEU A 163 10.25 -7.68 -46.61
C LEU A 163 11.01 -8.50 -45.55
N LEU A 164 11.81 -9.49 -45.96
CA LEU A 164 12.67 -10.22 -45.02
C LEU A 164 13.73 -9.34 -44.35
N LYS A 165 14.23 -8.33 -45.07
CA LYS A 165 15.13 -7.34 -44.49
C LYS A 165 14.41 -6.50 -43.43
N GLN A 166 13.17 -6.10 -43.68
CA GLN A 166 12.37 -5.31 -42.73
C GLN A 166 12.07 -6.06 -41.42
N CYS A 167 11.96 -7.40 -41.45
CA CYS A 167 11.76 -8.22 -40.27
C CYS A 167 13.05 -8.89 -39.72
N ASP A 168 14.22 -8.39 -40.11
CA ASP A 168 15.55 -8.85 -39.65
C ASP A 168 15.92 -10.31 -39.99
N ARG A 169 15.25 -10.92 -40.98
CA ARG A 169 15.46 -12.30 -41.44
C ARG A 169 16.48 -12.39 -42.58
N THR A 170 17.65 -11.82 -42.34
CA THR A 170 18.72 -11.69 -43.35
C THR A 170 19.30 -13.03 -43.81
N ASP A 171 19.21 -14.08 -42.98
CA ASP A 171 19.63 -15.45 -43.29
C ASP A 171 18.93 -16.03 -44.52
N ARG A 172 17.71 -15.56 -44.81
CA ARG A 172 16.86 -16.06 -45.90
C ARG A 172 16.99 -15.28 -47.20
N ILE A 173 17.65 -14.12 -47.19
CA ILE A 173 17.76 -13.24 -48.36
C ILE A 173 18.63 -13.86 -49.44
N VAL A 174 19.77 -14.48 -49.08
CA VAL A 174 20.72 -15.06 -50.04
C VAL A 174 20.09 -16.15 -50.93
N PRO A 175 19.34 -17.14 -50.39
CA PRO A 175 18.57 -18.08 -51.20
C PRO A 175 17.63 -17.42 -52.21
N ILE A 176 17.01 -16.30 -51.84
CA ILE A 176 16.07 -15.57 -52.71
C ILE A 176 16.81 -14.85 -53.83
N LEU A 177 17.94 -14.21 -53.53
CA LEU A 177 18.79 -13.61 -54.56
C LEU A 177 19.34 -14.64 -55.54
N ASN A 178 19.62 -15.88 -55.08
CA ASN A 178 19.97 -16.97 -55.98
C ASN A 178 18.81 -17.39 -56.91
N ASN A 179 17.55 -17.21 -56.51
CA ASN A 179 16.41 -17.43 -57.40
C ASN A 179 16.29 -16.32 -58.45
N VAL A 180 16.54 -15.06 -58.08
CA VAL A 180 16.64 -13.93 -59.03
C VAL A 180 17.73 -14.22 -60.06
N LEU A 181 18.89 -14.68 -59.60
CA LEU A 181 20.01 -15.08 -60.47
C LEU A 181 19.61 -16.16 -61.47
N ARG A 182 18.86 -17.17 -61.04
CA ARG A 182 18.34 -18.23 -61.92
C ARG A 182 17.37 -17.67 -62.95
N ALA A 183 16.47 -16.77 -62.55
CA ALA A 183 15.51 -16.15 -63.46
C ALA A 183 16.20 -15.26 -64.51
N PHE A 184 17.26 -14.54 -64.15
CA PHE A 184 18.06 -13.75 -65.09
C PHE A 184 18.64 -14.57 -66.24
N LYS A 185 19.04 -15.83 -66.00
CA LYS A 185 19.57 -16.70 -67.06
C LYS A 185 18.57 -17.01 -68.17
N HIS A 186 17.28 -16.75 -67.95
CA HIS A 186 16.22 -16.98 -68.92
C HIS A 186 15.66 -15.69 -69.54
N LEU A 187 16.18 -14.52 -69.16
CA LEU A 187 15.79 -13.26 -69.78
C LEU A 187 16.59 -13.01 -71.06
N ASN A 188 15.92 -12.46 -72.08
CA ASN A 188 16.55 -11.90 -73.27
C ASN A 188 16.85 -10.39 -73.05
N GLN A 189 17.64 -9.81 -73.95
CA GLN A 189 18.03 -8.40 -73.87
C GLN A 189 16.83 -7.44 -73.82
N ALA A 190 15.77 -7.71 -74.59
CA ALA A 190 14.57 -6.89 -74.59
C ALA A 190 13.87 -6.87 -73.21
N ASN A 191 13.84 -8.01 -72.51
CA ASN A 191 13.29 -8.12 -71.17
C ASN A 191 14.18 -7.43 -70.13
N PHE A 192 15.51 -7.52 -70.24
CA PHE A 192 16.43 -6.76 -69.39
C PHE A 192 16.20 -5.25 -69.49
N ASN A 193 15.98 -4.73 -70.70
CA ASN A 193 15.69 -3.31 -70.93
C ASN A 193 14.33 -2.87 -70.37
N LYS A 194 13.36 -3.78 -70.29
CA LYS A 194 12.03 -3.51 -69.74
C LYS A 194 11.92 -3.73 -68.22
N LEU A 195 12.90 -4.39 -67.61
CA LEU A 195 12.81 -4.85 -66.21
C LEU A 195 12.57 -3.69 -65.24
N ASP A 196 13.30 -2.57 -65.37
CA ASP A 196 13.13 -1.43 -64.47
C ASP A 196 11.73 -0.83 -64.57
N GLY A 197 11.18 -0.71 -65.79
CA GLY A 197 9.80 -0.24 -65.99
C GLY A 197 8.77 -1.23 -65.43
N TYR A 198 9.02 -2.52 -65.57
CA TYR A 198 8.18 -3.57 -64.98
C TYR A 198 8.18 -3.49 -63.45
N LEU A 199 9.36 -3.39 -62.82
CA LEU A 199 9.49 -3.29 -61.37
C LEU A 199 8.84 -2.01 -60.83
N LYS A 200 9.02 -0.87 -61.50
CA LYS A 200 8.32 0.36 -61.10
C LYS A 200 6.80 0.20 -61.11
N ASN A 201 6.24 -0.50 -62.10
CA ASN A 201 4.79 -0.62 -62.23
C ASN A 201 4.19 -1.74 -61.35
N ASN A 202 4.99 -2.72 -60.91
CA ASN A 202 4.49 -3.95 -60.29
C ASN A 202 5.16 -4.29 -58.94
N SER A 203 6.21 -3.57 -58.53
CA SER A 203 7.03 -3.86 -57.36
C SER A 203 7.51 -2.58 -56.66
N GLU A 204 6.67 -2.05 -55.76
CA GLU A 204 7.01 -0.93 -54.84
C GLU A 204 7.55 0.35 -55.50
N ASN A 205 7.29 0.58 -56.80
CA ASN A 205 7.74 1.76 -57.53
C ASN A 205 9.26 1.98 -57.56
N LYS A 206 10.07 0.92 -57.36
CA LYS A 206 11.54 0.97 -57.37
C LYS A 206 12.13 0.33 -58.61
N THR A 207 13.27 0.84 -59.07
CA THR A 207 14.14 0.18 -60.05
C THR A 207 14.86 -1.02 -59.43
N PHE A 208 15.49 -1.82 -60.29
CA PHE A 208 16.34 -2.91 -59.87
C PHE A 208 17.49 -2.42 -58.97
N GLU A 209 18.17 -1.35 -59.38
CA GLU A 209 19.31 -0.79 -58.65
C GLU A 209 18.90 -0.20 -57.30
N GLU A 210 17.80 0.55 -57.24
CA GLU A 210 17.26 1.09 -55.98
C GLU A 210 16.93 -0.03 -54.99
N THR A 211 16.38 -1.15 -55.49
CA THR A 211 16.05 -2.31 -54.66
C THR A 211 17.31 -2.98 -54.11
N LEU A 212 18.37 -3.15 -54.91
CA LEU A 212 19.63 -3.70 -54.43
C LEU A 212 20.31 -2.78 -53.41
N ASN A 213 20.31 -1.47 -53.65
CA ASN A 213 20.85 -0.49 -52.71
C ASN A 213 20.13 -0.52 -51.37
N GLU A 214 18.81 -0.68 -51.39
CA GLU A 214 18.03 -0.85 -50.16
C GLU A 214 18.33 -2.16 -49.45
N LEU A 215 18.52 -3.27 -50.17
CA LEU A 215 18.94 -4.56 -49.60
C LEU A 215 20.35 -4.51 -49.00
N GLU A 216 21.22 -3.67 -49.51
CA GLU A 216 22.60 -3.50 -49.03
C GLU A 216 22.76 -2.45 -47.93
N LYS A 217 21.79 -1.55 -47.77
CA LYS A 217 21.84 -0.48 -46.76
C LYS A 217 22.23 -1.04 -45.37
N ASN A 218 23.25 -0.46 -44.75
CA ASN A 218 23.79 -0.87 -43.45
C ASN A 218 24.46 -2.27 -43.41
N LEU A 219 24.79 -2.86 -44.55
CA LEU A 219 25.60 -4.09 -44.61
C LEU A 219 27.07 -3.76 -44.90
N ASN A 220 27.97 -4.60 -44.41
CA ASN A 220 29.38 -4.55 -44.76
C ASN A 220 29.62 -5.15 -46.16
N SER A 221 30.73 -4.78 -46.78
CA SER A 221 31.14 -5.29 -48.10
C SER A 221 31.43 -6.79 -48.12
N GLU A 222 31.71 -7.38 -46.94
CA GLU A 222 31.94 -8.82 -46.78
C GLU A 222 30.65 -9.63 -46.63
N SER A 223 29.48 -8.97 -46.53
CA SER A 223 28.20 -9.66 -46.41
C SER A 223 27.91 -10.47 -47.68
N MET A 224 27.45 -11.71 -47.50
CA MET A 224 26.99 -12.54 -48.61
C MET A 224 25.87 -11.89 -49.42
N ILE A 225 25.04 -11.06 -48.79
CA ILE A 225 23.98 -10.31 -49.47
C ILE A 225 24.61 -9.27 -50.42
N TYR A 226 25.61 -8.52 -49.95
CA TYR A 226 26.33 -7.53 -50.74
C TYR A 226 27.05 -8.16 -51.93
N MET A 227 27.77 -9.27 -51.69
CA MET A 227 28.43 -10.02 -52.77
C MET A 227 27.44 -10.51 -53.83
N LYS A 228 26.28 -11.02 -53.40
CA LYS A 228 25.23 -11.52 -54.31
C LYS A 228 24.55 -10.41 -55.08
N ALA A 229 24.28 -9.28 -54.45
CA ALA A 229 23.73 -8.11 -55.14
C ALA A 229 24.70 -7.56 -56.19
N ASN A 230 26.02 -7.53 -55.93
CA ASN A 230 27.03 -7.17 -56.93
C ASN A 230 27.12 -8.17 -58.11
N GLU A 231 27.00 -9.46 -57.84
CA GLU A 231 26.89 -10.49 -58.90
C GLU A 231 25.67 -10.21 -59.79
N LEU A 232 24.52 -9.92 -59.17
CA LEU A 232 23.30 -9.59 -59.89
C LEU A 232 23.41 -8.29 -60.70
N ARG A 233 24.03 -7.22 -60.16
CA ARG A 233 24.30 -5.98 -60.91
C ARG A 233 25.14 -6.25 -62.17
N THR A 234 26.18 -7.06 -62.02
CA THR A 234 27.08 -7.40 -63.13
C THR A 234 26.32 -8.10 -64.25
N ILE A 235 25.45 -9.06 -63.90
CA ILE A 235 24.64 -9.80 -64.87
C ILE A 235 23.59 -8.90 -65.51
N PHE A 236 22.94 -8.05 -64.73
CA PHE A 236 21.95 -7.10 -65.22
C PHE A 236 22.55 -6.14 -66.26
N ASN A 237 23.73 -5.58 -65.97
CA ASN A 237 24.42 -4.66 -66.88
C ASN A 237 24.89 -5.35 -68.17
N LYS A 238 25.41 -6.58 -68.08
CA LYS A 238 25.76 -7.38 -69.27
C LYS A 238 24.51 -7.69 -70.12
N GLY A 239 23.43 -8.11 -69.47
CA GLY A 239 22.16 -8.43 -70.11
C GLY A 239 21.52 -7.25 -70.86
N LYS A 240 21.67 -6.01 -70.35
CA LYS A 240 21.25 -4.79 -71.05
C LYS A 240 22.13 -4.49 -72.28
N ASN A 241 23.44 -4.67 -72.15
CA ASN A 241 24.40 -4.35 -73.20
C ASN A 241 24.47 -5.39 -74.34
N GLY A 242 23.80 -6.54 -74.20
CA GLY A 242 23.68 -7.55 -75.26
C GLY A 242 24.97 -8.33 -75.53
N VAL A 243 25.83 -8.48 -74.51
CA VAL A 243 27.09 -9.23 -74.56
C VAL A 243 26.93 -10.57 -73.86
#